data_AF-A0A536J6I7-F1
#
_entry.id   AF-A0A536J6I7-F1
#
_cell.length_a   1.000
_cell.length_b   1.000
_cell.length_c   1.000
_cell.angle_alpha   90.00
_cell.angle_beta   90.00
_cell.angle_gamma   90.00
#
_symmetry.space_group_name_H-M   'P 1'
#
loop_
_entity.id
_entity.type
_entity.pdbx_description
1 polymer ?
#
loop_
_entity_poly.entity_id
_entity_poly.type
_entity_poly.pdbx_seq_one_letter_code
_entity_poly.pdbx_strand_id
1 'polypeptide(L)'
;MVLTKRSGGRSASRRGHRRAKLHSVSPRREEQGQALVEFALLLPLLLLLVLGIIEFSFVWNSRNTVLFASRDASMLAAEGGSLQGTDCVVLSRIESDIVSPAAAVKLQQVQIYWSDRNGDQIGANVNVYDRAGSTTCDYGDGTTITVPYSLTSAGYPESARCDVLAGCGGSHTSVDTIGVRVTYQHRWLTSFARMTGTGVTFTESTINRAEPQL
;
A
#
# COMPACT_ATOMS: atom_id res chain seq x y z
N MET A 1 126.72 -29.05 -16.98
CA MET A 1 127.02 -28.46 -18.30
C MET A 1 125.71 -28.41 -19.09
N VAL A 2 125.28 -27.21 -19.51
CA VAL A 2 124.20 -26.89 -20.48
C VAL A 2 122.74 -27.09 -19.97
N LEU A 3 122.05 -26.06 -19.45
CA LEU A 3 121.36 -24.90 -20.07
C LEU A 3 119.87 -25.13 -20.40
N THR A 4 119.01 -24.55 -19.55
CA THR A 4 117.84 -23.67 -19.83
C THR A 4 116.79 -24.05 -20.89
N LYS A 5 115.49 -23.95 -20.50
CA LYS A 5 114.57 -23.01 -21.18
C LYS A 5 113.35 -22.61 -20.33
N ARG A 6 113.11 -21.30 -20.35
CA ARG A 6 112.04 -20.46 -19.76
C ARG A 6 110.68 -20.63 -20.46
N SER A 7 109.62 -20.17 -19.77
CA SER A 7 108.39 -19.48 -20.28
C SER A 7 107.14 -20.17 -19.72
N GLY A 8 106.24 -19.55 -18.93
CA GLY A 8 105.76 -18.17 -19.02
C GLY A 8 104.51 -18.14 -19.92
N GLY A 9 103.32 -18.20 -19.31
CA GLY A 9 102.05 -18.15 -20.04
C GLY A 9 100.85 -17.97 -19.10
N ARG A 10 100.50 -16.71 -18.81
CA ARG A 10 99.23 -16.30 -18.19
C ARG A 10 98.14 -16.33 -19.27
N SER A 11 96.94 -16.84 -18.96
CA SER A 11 95.71 -16.57 -19.71
C SER A 11 94.50 -16.86 -18.81
N ALA A 12 93.92 -15.84 -18.20
CA ALA A 12 92.81 -15.03 -18.70
C ALA A 12 91.43 -15.62 -18.36
N SER A 13 90.84 -14.98 -17.36
CA SER A 13 89.43 -14.98 -16.96
C SER A 13 88.47 -15.00 -18.15
N ARG A 14 87.48 -15.90 -18.10
CA ARG A 14 86.21 -15.74 -18.81
C ARG A 14 85.04 -15.92 -17.85
N ARG A 15 84.51 -14.77 -17.41
CA ARG A 15 83.22 -14.60 -16.75
C ARG A 15 82.08 -15.13 -17.64
N GLY A 16 81.42 -16.19 -17.19
CA GLY A 16 80.10 -16.59 -17.70
C GLY A 16 79.01 -15.83 -16.95
N HIS A 17 78.48 -14.75 -17.53
CA HIS A 17 77.23 -14.15 -17.06
C HIS A 17 76.05 -15.04 -17.46
N ARG A 18 75.57 -15.85 -16.50
CA ARG A 18 74.27 -16.51 -16.61
C ARG A 18 73.19 -15.43 -16.53
N ARG A 19 72.55 -15.13 -17.66
CA ARG A 19 71.30 -14.34 -17.70
C ARG A 19 70.25 -15.09 -16.89
N ALA A 20 69.90 -14.56 -15.72
CA ALA A 20 68.70 -14.97 -15.01
C ALA A 20 67.49 -14.57 -15.87
N LYS A 21 66.69 -15.55 -16.32
CA LYS A 21 65.35 -15.29 -16.83
C LYS A 21 64.52 -14.78 -15.65
N LEU A 22 64.24 -13.48 -15.60
CA LEU A 22 63.16 -12.99 -14.75
C LEU A 22 61.86 -13.59 -15.30
N HIS A 23 61.29 -14.55 -14.58
CA HIS A 23 59.87 -14.87 -14.71
C HIS A 23 59.10 -13.62 -14.28
N SER A 24 58.51 -12.90 -15.22
CA SER A 24 57.52 -11.88 -14.94
C SER A 24 56.33 -12.57 -14.28
N VAL A 25 56.21 -12.43 -12.96
CA VAL A 25 54.99 -12.79 -12.24
C VAL A 25 53.93 -11.79 -12.66
N SER A 26 53.08 -12.19 -13.60
CA SER A 26 51.84 -11.47 -13.92
C SER A 26 50.96 -11.45 -12.67
N PRO A 27 50.56 -10.29 -12.14
CA PRO A 27 49.65 -10.24 -11.02
C PRO A 27 48.25 -10.63 -11.52
N ARG A 28 47.82 -11.88 -11.29
CA ARG A 28 46.43 -12.35 -11.49
C ARG A 28 45.47 -11.78 -10.43
N ARG A 29 45.57 -10.48 -10.12
CA ARG A 29 44.78 -9.81 -9.07
C ARG A 29 43.61 -8.98 -9.61
N GLU A 30 43.47 -8.82 -10.92
CA GLU A 30 42.48 -7.90 -11.50
C GLU A 30 41.08 -8.51 -11.63
N GLU A 31 40.96 -9.80 -11.95
CA GLU A 31 39.64 -10.41 -12.24
C GLU A 31 38.74 -10.56 -11.00
N GLN A 32 39.30 -10.72 -9.80
CA GLN A 32 38.49 -10.86 -8.58
C GLN A 32 37.93 -9.53 -8.06
N GLY A 33 38.59 -8.41 -8.36
CA GLY A 33 38.12 -7.08 -7.94
C GLY A 33 37.02 -6.52 -8.85
N GLN A 34 37.09 -6.83 -10.15
CA GLN A 34 36.13 -6.34 -11.14
C GLN A 34 34.71 -6.86 -10.88
N ALA A 35 34.54 -8.16 -10.59
CA ALA A 35 33.24 -8.76 -10.31
C ALA A 35 32.53 -8.11 -9.10
N LEU A 36 33.30 -7.70 -8.08
CA LEU A 36 32.76 -7.04 -6.90
C LEU A 36 32.25 -5.62 -7.23
N VAL A 37 32.94 -4.91 -8.11
CA VAL A 37 32.53 -3.57 -8.58
C VAL A 37 31.27 -3.66 -9.45
N GLU A 38 31.20 -4.64 -10.36
CA GLU A 38 30.01 -4.86 -11.20
C GLU A 38 28.78 -5.19 -10.34
N PHE A 39 28.94 -6.05 -9.33
CA PHE A 39 27.86 -6.34 -8.39
C PHE A 39 27.47 -5.10 -7.56
N ALA A 40 28.43 -4.31 -7.09
CA ALA A 40 28.16 -3.09 -6.32
C ALA A 40 27.39 -2.04 -7.13
N LEU A 41 27.50 -2.02 -8.46
CA LEU A 41 26.72 -1.15 -9.34
C LEU A 41 25.29 -1.66 -9.58
N LEU A 42 25.09 -2.98 -9.63
CA LEU A 42 23.77 -3.58 -9.82
C LEU A 42 22.95 -3.66 -8.53
N LEU A 43 23.62 -3.81 -7.39
CA LEU A 43 22.98 -3.98 -6.09
C LEU A 43 21.99 -2.82 -5.74
N PRO A 44 22.31 -1.53 -5.94
CA PRO A 44 21.37 -0.45 -5.70
C PRO A 44 20.09 -0.56 -6.53
N LEU A 45 20.21 -0.94 -7.81
CA LEU A 45 19.06 -1.14 -8.69
C LEU A 45 18.19 -2.33 -8.23
N LEU A 46 18.83 -3.43 -7.84
CA LEU A 46 18.14 -4.61 -7.30
C LEU A 46 17.40 -4.27 -6.00
N LEU A 47 18.05 -3.54 -5.09
CA LEU A 47 17.43 -3.11 -3.83
C LEU A 47 16.23 -2.19 -4.07
N LEU A 48 16.33 -1.24 -5.00
CA LEU A 48 15.20 -0.39 -5.38
C LEU A 48 14.02 -1.21 -5.91
N LEU A 49 14.28 -2.21 -6.76
CA LEU A 49 13.24 -3.08 -7.30
C LEU A 49 12.57 -3.93 -6.20
N VAL A 50 13.37 -4.55 -5.33
CA VAL A 50 12.84 -5.37 -4.22
C VAL A 50 12.02 -4.52 -3.25
N LEU A 51 12.54 -3.36 -2.84
CA LEU A 51 11.83 -2.44 -1.95
C LEU A 51 10.56 -1.89 -2.61
N GLY A 52 10.57 -1.64 -3.91
CA GLY A 52 9.39 -1.25 -4.68
C GLY A 52 8.29 -2.33 -4.69
N ILE A 53 8.66 -3.59 -4.89
CA ILE A 53 7.70 -4.72 -4.85
C ILE A 53 7.12 -4.89 -3.44
N ILE A 54 7.95 -4.75 -2.40
CA ILE A 54 7.50 -4.81 -1.01
C ILE A 54 6.48 -3.71 -0.72
N GLU A 55 6.80 -2.46 -1.06
CA GLU A 55 5.90 -1.32 -0.86
C GLU A 55 4.58 -1.52 -1.62
N PHE A 56 4.66 -1.94 -2.89
CA PHE A 56 3.48 -2.25 -3.70
C PHE A 56 2.60 -3.32 -3.04
N SER A 57 3.20 -4.35 -2.45
CA SER A 57 2.47 -5.41 -1.75
C SER A 57 1.66 -4.87 -0.57
N PHE A 58 2.21 -3.92 0.18
CA PHE A 58 1.51 -3.27 1.30
C PHE A 58 0.40 -2.33 0.85
N VAL A 59 0.62 -1.57 -0.23
CA VAL A 59 -0.42 -0.72 -0.84
C VAL A 59 -1.60 -1.59 -1.29
N TRP A 60 -1.31 -2.69 -1.99
CA TRP A 60 -2.31 -3.61 -2.49
C TRP A 60 -3.09 -4.29 -1.35
N ASN A 61 -2.38 -4.72 -0.29
CA ASN A 61 -3.03 -5.25 0.90
C ASN A 61 -3.97 -4.23 1.54
N SER A 62 -3.53 -2.98 1.70
CA SER A 62 -4.36 -1.89 2.25
C SER A 62 -5.63 -1.68 1.44
N ARG A 63 -5.52 -1.71 0.11
CA ARG A 63 -6.67 -1.58 -0.79
C ARG A 63 -7.68 -2.71 -0.62
N ASN A 64 -7.20 -3.95 -0.57
CA ASN A 64 -8.09 -5.11 -0.37
C ASN A 64 -8.78 -5.05 1.00
N THR A 65 -8.06 -4.68 2.06
CA THR A 65 -8.64 -4.54 3.40
C THR A 65 -9.77 -3.52 3.41
N VAL A 66 -9.56 -2.33 2.83
CA VAL A 66 -10.59 -1.29 2.78
C VAL A 66 -11.75 -1.68 1.87
N LEU A 67 -11.49 -2.38 0.76
CA LEU A 67 -12.54 -2.90 -0.11
C LEU A 67 -13.42 -3.92 0.61
N PHE A 68 -12.84 -4.84 1.39
CA PHE A 68 -13.61 -5.78 2.21
C PHE A 68 -14.44 -5.06 3.27
N ALA A 69 -13.84 -4.09 3.99
CA ALA A 69 -14.57 -3.28 4.96
C ALA A 69 -15.73 -2.49 4.32
N SER A 70 -15.51 -1.89 3.15
CA SER A 70 -16.54 -1.18 2.38
C SER A 70 -17.69 -2.11 1.97
N ARG A 71 -17.36 -3.35 1.59
CA ARG A 71 -18.36 -4.36 1.22
C ARG A 71 -19.21 -4.78 2.41
N ASP A 72 -18.59 -5.17 3.52
CA ASP A 72 -19.30 -5.54 4.75
C ASP A 72 -20.18 -4.38 5.24
N ALA A 73 -19.65 -3.17 5.20
CA ALA A 73 -20.38 -1.95 5.53
C ALA A 73 -21.57 -1.69 4.60
N SER A 74 -21.41 -1.88 3.29
CA SER A 74 -22.52 -1.72 2.33
C SER A 74 -23.63 -2.77 2.51
N MET A 75 -23.26 -3.99 2.91
CA MET A 75 -24.24 -5.03 3.25
C MET A 75 -25.07 -4.62 4.47
N LEU A 76 -24.42 -4.15 5.55
CA LEU A 76 -25.12 -3.64 6.73
C LEU A 76 -25.97 -2.41 6.43
N ALA A 77 -25.50 -1.53 5.54
CA ALA A 77 -26.27 -0.37 5.11
C ALA A 77 -27.54 -0.78 4.35
N ALA A 78 -27.44 -1.84 3.53
CA ALA A 78 -28.57 -2.40 2.80
C ALA A 78 -29.58 -3.11 3.71
N GLU A 79 -29.10 -3.91 4.67
CA GLU A 79 -29.94 -4.60 5.66
C GLU A 79 -30.63 -3.60 6.60
N GLY A 80 -29.88 -2.64 7.12
CA GLY A 80 -30.41 -1.61 8.02
C GLY A 80 -31.30 -0.60 7.31
N GLY A 81 -31.01 -0.26 6.05
CA GLY A 81 -31.86 0.59 5.23
C GLY A 81 -32.29 1.87 5.95
N SER A 82 -33.59 2.00 6.19
CA SER A 82 -34.24 3.16 6.82
C SER A 82 -34.22 3.14 8.37
N LEU A 83 -33.72 2.06 8.98
CA LEU A 83 -33.71 1.87 10.43
C LEU A 83 -32.76 2.86 11.12
N GLN A 84 -33.20 3.34 12.28
CA GLN A 84 -32.46 4.28 13.09
C GLN A 84 -31.14 3.67 13.60
N GLY A 85 -30.03 4.38 13.39
CA GLY A 85 -28.70 3.98 13.86
C GLY A 85 -27.91 3.12 12.88
N THR A 86 -28.47 2.81 11.71
CA THR A 86 -27.81 2.08 10.62
C THR A 86 -26.46 2.68 10.26
N ASP A 87 -26.36 4.01 10.14
CA ASP A 87 -25.13 4.68 9.73
C ASP A 87 -24.00 4.49 10.74
N CYS A 88 -24.30 4.52 12.04
CA CYS A 88 -23.28 4.23 13.05
C CYS A 88 -22.86 2.76 13.07
N VAL A 89 -23.74 1.81 12.75
CA VAL A 89 -23.37 0.40 12.59
C VAL A 89 -22.40 0.24 11.43
N VAL A 90 -22.70 0.86 10.29
CA VAL A 90 -21.83 0.89 9.10
C VAL A 90 -20.46 1.47 9.45
N LEU A 91 -20.41 2.62 10.12
CA LEU A 91 -19.17 3.27 10.53
C LEU A 91 -18.38 2.45 11.55
N SER A 92 -19.06 1.86 12.54
CA SER A 92 -18.43 0.98 13.54
C SER A 92 -17.85 -0.27 12.90
N ARG A 93 -18.54 -0.85 11.90
CA ARG A 93 -18.04 -2.01 11.17
C ARG A 93 -16.74 -1.69 10.42
N ILE A 94 -16.70 -0.55 9.71
CA ILE A 94 -15.49 -0.08 9.02
C ILE A 94 -14.30 0.04 9.98
N GLU A 95 -14.52 0.57 11.19
CA GLU A 95 -13.47 0.63 12.22
C GLU A 95 -13.00 -0.76 12.65
N SER A 96 -13.92 -1.70 12.84
CA SER A 96 -13.62 -3.06 13.29
C SER A 96 -12.91 -3.92 12.24
N ASP A 97 -13.12 -3.65 10.96
CA ASP A 97 -12.51 -4.40 9.86
C ASP A 97 -11.13 -3.85 9.49
N ILE A 98 -10.89 -2.58 9.75
CA ILE A 98 -9.60 -1.93 9.52
C ILE A 98 -8.78 -1.97 10.81
N VAL A 99 -8.49 -3.20 11.26
CA VAL A 99 -7.63 -3.45 12.43
C VAL A 99 -6.29 -4.05 11.96
N SER A 100 -5.22 -3.77 12.73
CA SER A 100 -3.82 -4.20 12.51
C SER A 100 -3.70 -5.60 11.87
N PRO A 101 -2.90 -5.79 10.79
CA PRO A 101 -1.65 -5.08 10.47
C PRO A 101 -1.80 -3.87 9.54
N ALA A 102 -3.02 -3.35 9.33
CA ALA A 102 -3.30 -2.15 8.53
C ALA A 102 -2.76 -0.83 9.11
N ALA A 103 -1.64 -0.83 9.86
CA ALA A 103 -1.03 0.36 10.46
C ALA A 103 -0.68 1.47 9.44
N ALA A 104 -0.59 1.12 8.15
CA ALA A 104 -0.40 2.06 7.05
C ALA A 104 -1.70 2.75 6.61
N VAL A 105 -2.88 2.21 6.92
CA VAL A 105 -4.19 2.78 6.55
C VAL A 105 -4.61 3.80 7.58
N LYS A 106 -4.79 5.04 7.14
CA LYS A 106 -5.39 6.12 7.93
C LYS A 106 -6.71 6.52 7.29
N LEU A 107 -7.82 6.16 7.94
CA LEU A 107 -9.17 6.59 7.55
C LEU A 107 -9.27 8.12 7.56
N GLN A 108 -9.87 8.70 6.52
CA GLN A 108 -10.07 10.14 6.39
C GLN A 108 -11.56 10.48 6.36
N GLN A 109 -12.35 9.75 5.57
CA GLN A 109 -13.76 10.05 5.37
C GLN A 109 -14.52 8.80 4.93
N VAL A 110 -15.77 8.67 5.37
CA VAL A 110 -16.73 7.67 4.88
C VAL A 110 -17.95 8.41 4.33
N GLN A 111 -18.43 7.98 3.17
CA GLN A 111 -19.65 8.51 2.56
C GLN A 111 -20.67 7.39 2.39
N ILE A 112 -21.91 7.64 2.81
CA ILE A 112 -23.05 6.75 2.59
C ILE A 112 -24.00 7.48 1.65
N TYR A 113 -24.25 6.92 0.47
CA TYR A 113 -24.94 7.65 -0.59
C TYR A 113 -25.95 6.78 -1.32
N TRP A 114 -26.94 7.43 -1.92
CA TRP A 114 -27.84 6.77 -2.84
C TRP A 114 -27.13 6.57 -4.19
N SER A 115 -27.10 5.34 -4.64
CA SER A 115 -26.38 4.93 -5.85
C SER A 115 -27.31 4.40 -6.92
N ASP A 116 -26.90 4.52 -8.17
CA ASP A 116 -27.51 3.80 -9.28
C ASP A 116 -26.98 2.35 -9.35
N ARG A 117 -27.44 1.58 -10.34
CA ARG A 117 -27.00 0.18 -10.52
C ARG A 117 -25.56 0.04 -11.00
N ASN A 118 -24.93 1.12 -11.44
CA ASN A 118 -23.54 1.16 -11.92
C ASN A 118 -22.56 1.58 -10.81
N GLY A 119 -23.08 2.10 -9.69
CA GLY A 119 -22.30 2.56 -8.55
C GLY A 119 -22.07 4.08 -8.52
N ASP A 120 -22.71 4.81 -9.42
CA ASP A 120 -22.65 6.27 -9.44
C ASP A 120 -23.62 6.86 -8.42
N GLN A 121 -23.20 7.94 -7.77
CA GLN A 121 -24.03 8.65 -6.82
C GLN A 121 -25.17 9.40 -7.52
N ILE A 122 -26.40 9.24 -7.02
CA ILE A 122 -27.59 9.92 -7.55
C ILE A 122 -27.83 11.22 -6.78
N GLY A 123 -27.57 12.35 -7.44
CA GLY A 123 -27.86 13.68 -6.89
C GLY A 123 -27.06 14.01 -5.63
N ALA A 124 -27.62 14.89 -4.79
CA ALA A 124 -27.00 15.32 -3.53
C ALA A 124 -27.27 14.35 -2.35
N ASN A 125 -27.72 13.13 -2.64
CA ASN A 125 -28.09 12.14 -1.64
C ASN A 125 -26.84 11.45 -1.09
N VAL A 126 -26.11 12.15 -0.22
CA VAL A 126 -24.94 11.63 0.48
C VAL A 126 -24.83 12.15 1.91
N ASN A 127 -24.62 11.23 2.84
CA ASN A 127 -24.09 11.52 4.16
C ASN A 127 -22.57 11.46 4.11
N VAL A 128 -21.90 12.49 4.61
CA VAL A 128 -20.44 12.57 4.65
C VAL A 128 -19.99 12.58 6.11
N TYR A 129 -19.18 11.60 6.46
CA TYR A 129 -18.61 11.40 7.80
C TYR A 129 -17.11 11.56 7.74
N ASP A 130 -16.60 12.64 8.31
CA ASP A 130 -15.16 12.85 8.45
C ASP A 130 -14.63 12.10 9.66
N ARG A 131 -13.43 11.50 9.54
CA ARG A 131 -12.76 10.78 10.63
C ARG A 131 -12.16 11.78 11.64
N ALA A 132 -13.05 12.47 12.33
CA ALA A 132 -12.78 13.49 13.33
C ALA A 132 -13.94 13.53 14.33
N GLY A 133 -13.69 14.00 15.56
CA GLY A 133 -14.72 14.11 16.59
C GLY A 133 -15.40 12.77 16.92
N SER A 134 -16.67 12.85 17.29
CA SER A 134 -17.49 11.67 17.62
C SER A 134 -18.96 11.94 17.35
N THR A 135 -19.67 10.93 16.85
CA THR A 135 -21.11 10.95 16.64
C THR A 135 -21.71 9.82 17.46
N THR A 136 -22.78 10.11 18.20
CA THR A 136 -23.56 9.12 18.92
C THR A 136 -24.86 8.91 18.17
N CYS A 137 -25.16 7.67 17.80
CA CYS A 137 -26.45 7.28 17.24
C CYS A 137 -27.23 6.47 18.26
N ASP A 138 -28.53 6.71 18.29
CA ASP A 138 -29.48 5.93 19.05
C ASP A 138 -30.05 4.83 18.14
N TYR A 139 -30.25 3.65 18.72
CA TYR A 139 -30.96 2.55 18.09
C TYR A 139 -32.45 2.63 18.42
N GLY A 140 -33.27 1.92 17.63
CA GLY A 140 -34.71 1.83 17.88
C GLY A 140 -35.10 1.20 19.22
N ASP A 141 -34.18 0.47 19.88
CA ASP A 141 -34.36 -0.11 21.22
C ASP A 141 -33.93 0.84 22.36
N GLY A 142 -33.48 2.05 22.03
CA GLY A 142 -33.01 3.06 22.99
C GLY A 142 -31.57 2.86 23.47
N THR A 143 -30.86 1.84 22.98
CA THR A 143 -29.41 1.73 23.19
C THR A 143 -28.67 2.72 22.28
N THR A 144 -27.40 3.02 22.59
CA THR A 144 -26.62 4.00 21.82
C THR A 144 -25.25 3.45 21.45
N ILE A 145 -24.72 3.91 20.32
CA ILE A 145 -23.36 3.63 19.87
C ILE A 145 -22.66 4.95 19.57
N THR A 146 -21.39 5.07 19.97
CA THR A 146 -20.56 6.23 19.65
C THR A 146 -19.45 5.82 18.71
N VAL A 147 -19.37 6.50 17.56
CA VAL A 147 -18.37 6.27 16.52
C VAL A 147 -17.44 7.46 16.37
N PRO A 148 -16.15 7.27 16.01
CA PRO A 148 -15.15 8.33 15.95
C PRO A 148 -15.21 9.12 14.63
N TYR A 149 -16.42 9.58 14.27
CA TYR A 149 -16.72 10.33 13.06
C TYR A 149 -17.59 11.55 13.37
N SER A 150 -17.52 12.57 12.53
CA SER A 150 -18.41 13.73 12.58
C SER A 150 -19.16 13.83 11.27
N LEU A 151 -20.49 13.91 11.35
CA LEU A 151 -21.35 14.15 10.18
C LEU A 151 -21.16 15.60 9.71
N THR A 152 -20.65 15.79 8.49
CA THR A 152 -20.42 17.11 7.90
C THR A 152 -21.41 17.46 6.79
N SER A 153 -22.07 16.47 6.21
CA SER A 153 -23.20 16.64 5.28
C SER A 153 -24.23 15.55 5.52
N ALA A 154 -25.51 15.89 5.60
CA ALA A 154 -26.61 14.98 5.91
C ALA A 154 -27.62 14.89 4.74
N GLY A 155 -27.13 14.60 3.53
CA GLY A 155 -27.94 14.62 2.30
C GLY A 155 -28.74 13.34 2.05
N TYR A 156 -28.46 12.25 2.77
CA TYR A 156 -29.13 10.96 2.63
C TYR A 156 -29.40 10.31 3.99
N PRO A 157 -30.23 10.96 4.83
CA PRO A 157 -30.55 10.47 6.16
C PRO A 157 -31.29 9.13 6.08
N GLU A 158 -31.17 8.33 7.14
CA GLU A 158 -31.78 6.99 7.24
C GLU A 158 -33.28 7.02 6.92
N SER A 159 -34.02 7.99 7.48
CA SER A 159 -35.46 8.16 7.25
C SER A 159 -35.89 8.49 5.81
N ALA A 160 -34.96 8.91 4.95
CA ALA A 160 -35.23 9.20 3.53
C ALA A 160 -34.97 7.98 2.62
N ARG A 161 -34.44 6.89 3.16
CA ARG A 161 -34.09 5.69 2.39
C ARG A 161 -35.33 4.86 2.11
N CYS A 162 -35.44 4.40 0.87
CA CYS A 162 -36.55 3.56 0.46
C CYS A 162 -36.23 2.07 0.61
N ASP A 163 -37.05 1.39 1.40
CA ASP A 163 -37.02 -0.05 1.67
C ASP A 163 -38.29 -0.76 1.15
N VAL A 164 -39.10 -0.10 0.33
CA VAL A 164 -40.31 -0.68 -0.24
C VAL A 164 -40.06 -1.16 -1.69
N LEU A 165 -40.40 -2.41 -2.00
CA LEU A 165 -40.24 -2.98 -3.35
C LEU A 165 -40.94 -2.18 -4.45
N ALA A 166 -42.13 -1.66 -4.14
CA ALA A 166 -42.91 -0.81 -5.04
C ALA A 166 -42.38 0.64 -5.14
N GLY A 167 -41.36 0.98 -4.36
CA GLY A 167 -40.85 2.34 -4.23
C GLY A 167 -41.59 3.16 -3.18
N CYS A 168 -40.98 4.27 -2.79
CA CYS A 168 -41.46 5.17 -1.74
C CYS A 168 -41.96 6.51 -2.34
N GLY A 169 -42.10 6.57 -3.67
CA GLY A 169 -42.48 7.75 -4.41
C GLY A 169 -41.30 8.64 -4.82
N GLY A 170 -41.59 9.69 -5.59
CA GLY A 170 -40.56 10.58 -6.13
C GLY A 170 -39.57 9.83 -7.02
N SER A 171 -38.28 10.04 -6.78
CA SER A 171 -37.20 9.36 -7.52
C SER A 171 -36.93 7.93 -7.01
N HIS A 172 -37.50 7.53 -5.87
CA HIS A 172 -37.35 6.20 -5.26
C HIS A 172 -38.37 5.23 -5.84
N THR A 173 -38.16 4.81 -7.09
CA THR A 173 -39.08 3.93 -7.83
C THR A 173 -39.03 2.46 -7.42
N SER A 174 -38.06 2.09 -6.58
CA SER A 174 -37.91 0.77 -5.96
C SER A 174 -37.13 0.94 -4.66
N VAL A 175 -36.84 -0.16 -3.95
CA VAL A 175 -35.81 -0.14 -2.90
C VAL A 175 -34.52 0.50 -3.42
N ASP A 176 -33.86 1.24 -2.54
CA ASP A 176 -32.67 1.98 -2.87
C ASP A 176 -31.46 1.07 -3.05
N THR A 177 -30.48 1.54 -3.82
CA THR A 177 -29.15 0.94 -3.83
C THR A 177 -28.24 1.86 -3.03
N ILE A 178 -27.72 1.35 -1.92
CA ILE A 178 -26.93 2.12 -0.97
C ILE A 178 -25.45 1.86 -1.25
N GLY A 179 -24.72 2.93 -1.51
CA GLY A 179 -23.28 2.92 -1.69
C GLY A 179 -22.56 3.34 -0.42
N VAL A 180 -21.47 2.65 -0.10
CA VAL A 180 -20.53 3.03 0.95
C VAL A 180 -19.17 3.28 0.32
N ARG A 181 -18.67 4.51 0.43
CA ARG A 181 -17.38 4.94 -0.10
C ARG A 181 -16.46 5.31 1.04
N VAL A 182 -15.27 4.70 1.07
CA VAL A 182 -14.26 4.91 2.11
C VAL A 182 -13.04 5.56 1.51
N THR A 183 -12.69 6.73 2.01
CA THR A 183 -11.48 7.47 1.64
C THR A 183 -10.45 7.33 2.76
N TYR A 184 -9.26 6.88 2.39
CA TYR A 184 -8.18 6.61 3.32
C TYR A 184 -6.83 7.00 2.72
N GLN A 185 -5.86 7.28 3.59
CA GLN A 185 -4.47 7.48 3.21
C GLN A 185 -3.65 6.23 3.54
N HIS A 186 -2.98 5.67 2.54
CA HIS A 186 -1.93 4.68 2.74
C HIS A 186 -0.60 5.40 2.99
N ARG A 187 -0.03 5.25 4.19
CA ARG A 187 1.27 5.82 4.56
C ARG A 187 2.39 4.91 4.09
N TRP A 188 3.39 5.48 3.43
CA TRP A 188 4.56 4.72 2.99
C TRP A 188 5.29 4.06 4.17
N LEU A 189 5.62 2.79 4.04
CA LEU A 189 6.33 2.02 5.05
C LEU A 189 7.83 2.24 4.92
N THR A 190 8.37 2.20 3.71
CA THR A 190 9.80 2.34 3.46
C THR A 190 10.25 3.80 3.42
N SER A 191 11.47 4.07 3.89
CA SER A 191 12.03 5.42 3.91
C SER A 191 12.23 6.01 2.51
N PHE A 192 12.52 5.19 1.50
CA PHE A 192 12.71 5.66 0.13
C PHE A 192 11.40 6.19 -0.46
N ALA A 193 10.28 5.47 -0.26
CA ALA A 193 8.97 5.90 -0.74
C ALA A 193 8.52 7.18 -0.03
N ARG A 194 8.89 7.35 1.25
CA ARG A 194 8.65 8.59 2.02
C ARG A 194 9.33 9.83 1.44
N MET A 195 10.35 9.69 0.58
CA MET A 195 10.94 10.84 -0.12
C MET A 195 9.94 11.48 -1.11
N THR A 196 8.93 10.73 -1.55
CA THR A 196 7.89 11.23 -2.48
C THR A 196 6.70 11.87 -1.77
N GLY A 197 6.61 11.77 -0.43
CA GLY A 197 5.49 12.25 0.37
C GLY A 197 5.26 11.40 1.61
N THR A 198 4.20 11.67 2.38
CA THR A 198 3.88 10.87 3.58
C THR A 198 3.02 9.63 3.28
N GLY A 199 2.43 9.58 2.09
CA GLY A 199 1.54 8.52 1.63
C GLY A 199 0.73 8.94 0.41
N VAL A 200 -0.23 8.10 0.01
CA VAL A 200 -1.17 8.35 -1.09
C VAL A 200 -2.59 8.11 -0.60
N THR A 201 -3.52 8.97 -1.01
CA THR A 201 -4.95 8.82 -0.70
C THR A 201 -5.62 7.99 -1.77
N PHE A 202 -6.41 7.02 -1.32
CA PHE A 202 -7.24 6.15 -2.15
C PHE A 202 -8.68 6.22 -1.68
N THR A 203 -9.57 5.87 -2.59
CA THR A 203 -11.01 5.81 -2.35
C THR A 203 -11.53 4.52 -2.93
N GLU A 204 -12.20 3.71 -2.11
CA GLU A 204 -12.86 2.48 -2.53
C GLU A 204 -14.35 2.57 -2.22
N SER A 205 -15.19 1.99 -3.07
CA SER A 205 -16.64 2.01 -2.86
C SER A 205 -17.28 0.70 -3.27
N THR A 206 -18.28 0.31 -2.49
CA THR A 206 -19.14 -0.85 -2.76
C THR A 206 -20.59 -0.42 -2.67
N ILE A 207 -21.46 -1.06 -3.45
CA ILE A 207 -22.90 -0.79 -3.45
C ILE A 207 -23.68 -2.07 -3.22
N ASN A 208 -24.75 -1.97 -2.44
CA ASN A 208 -25.68 -3.06 -2.20
C ASN A 208 -27.11 -2.54 -2.28
N ARG A 209 -28.00 -3.38 -2.82
CA ARG A 209 -29.42 -3.06 -2.87
C ARG A 209 -30.04 -3.28 -1.49
N ALA A 210 -30.79 -2.30 -1.00
CA ALA A 210 -31.44 -2.33 0.30
C ALA A 210 -32.41 -3.52 0.40
N GLU A 211 -32.46 -4.13 1.58
CA GLU A 211 -33.37 -5.21 1.88
C GLU A 211 -34.79 -4.66 2.07
N PRO A 212 -35.79 -5.25 1.39
CA PRO A 212 -37.15 -4.80 1.58
C PRO A 212 -37.67 -5.15 2.97
N GLN A 213 -38.27 -4.16 3.64
CA GLN A 213 -39.00 -4.40 4.88
C GLN A 213 -40.45 -4.79 4.55
N LEU A 214 -40.96 -5.84 5.20
CA LEU A 214 -42.32 -6.38 4.99
C LEU A 214 -43.35 -5.72 5.91
#